data_AF-A0A537Z4E8-F1
#
_entry.id   AF-A0A537Z4E8-F1
#
_cell.length_a   1.000
_cell.length_b   1.000
_cell.length_c   1.000
_cell.angle_alpha   90.00
_cell.angle_beta   90.00
_cell.angle_gamma   90.00
#
_symmetry.space_group_name_H-M   'P 1'
#
loop_
_entity.id
_entity.type
_entity.pdbx_description
1 polymer ?
#
loop_
_entity_poly.entity_id
_entity_poly.type
_entity_poly.pdbx_seq_one_letter_code
_entity_poly.pdbx_strand_id
1 'polypeptide(L)'
;EPAPAAAPAPEPAPAAAPAPEPAPAAAPAPEPAPAAAPAAEPAPAAAPAAEPASAPAPAAPAGPAPTPAPVSGESATTTVPFSNIRRRTAEHMVRSKATSAHVYTSVEVDFERVARVREAHQAVWKEREGFSLTWLPFVARAFCDAVDDFPHVNASVEGESLVVRHDVHLAIAVDLDFQGLIAPVVRNARDKRLAAIAREIRDLAQRARTKQLSPDEVLGGTFTITNPGPYGSFLTLPIINQPQVAILSTDTVRKQPVVVEGPDGGDVIAIRHVGLLALAWDHRAFDGAYAAAFLNKIRQMIETRDWEAELE
;
A
#
# COMPACT_ATOMS: atom_id res chain seq x y z
N GLU A 1 35.55 41.23 54.08
CA GLU A 1 36.66 40.34 53.71
C GLU A 1 36.30 38.90 54.08
N PRO A 2 35.95 38.06 53.11
CA PRO A 2 35.99 36.61 53.27
C PRO A 2 37.05 35.97 52.36
N ALA A 3 37.66 34.91 52.88
CA ALA A 3 38.81 34.19 52.35
C ALA A 3 38.67 33.70 50.89
N PRO A 4 39.78 33.57 50.13
CA PRO A 4 39.74 33.08 48.77
C PRO A 4 39.49 31.56 48.73
N ALA A 5 38.61 31.16 47.81
CA ALA A 5 38.30 29.76 47.51
C ALA A 5 39.53 29.05 46.91
N ALA A 6 39.76 27.82 47.38
CA ALA A 6 40.82 26.94 46.91
C ALA A 6 40.63 26.54 45.44
N ALA A 7 41.71 26.58 44.68
CA ALA A 7 41.77 26.12 43.29
C ALA A 7 41.59 24.59 43.20
N PRO A 8 40.89 24.06 42.18
CA PRO A 8 40.78 22.62 41.96
C PRO A 8 42.10 22.05 41.44
N ALA A 9 42.45 20.85 41.92
CA ALA A 9 43.59 20.06 41.46
C ALA A 9 43.40 19.60 39.99
N PRO A 10 44.49 19.40 39.22
CA PRO A 10 44.39 18.99 37.82
C PRO A 10 43.92 17.54 37.70
N GLU A 11 43.00 17.31 36.77
CA GLU A 11 42.47 16.01 36.37
C GLU A 11 43.55 15.21 35.60
N PRO A 12 43.70 13.89 35.83
CA PRO A 12 44.72 13.10 35.15
C PRO A 12 44.36 12.90 33.67
N ALA A 13 45.34 13.07 32.79
CA ALA A 13 45.20 12.85 31.36
C ALA A 13 44.77 11.40 31.04
N PRO A 14 43.83 11.18 30.09
CA PRO A 14 43.47 9.84 29.66
C PRO A 14 44.62 9.18 28.90
N ALA A 15 44.92 7.94 29.27
CA ALA A 15 45.94 7.11 28.64
C ALA A 15 45.64 6.88 27.15
N ALA A 16 46.68 6.95 26.33
CA ALA A 16 46.62 6.71 24.89
C ALA A 16 46.15 5.28 24.58
N ALA A 17 45.17 5.16 23.68
CA ALA A 17 44.69 3.90 23.16
C ALA A 17 45.76 3.20 22.29
N PRO A 18 45.88 1.86 22.32
CA PRO A 18 46.80 1.13 21.46
C PRO A 18 46.33 1.16 20.00
N ALA A 19 47.30 1.26 19.09
CA ALA A 19 47.09 1.30 17.64
C ALA A 19 46.47 -0.01 17.09
N PRO A 20 45.71 0.04 16.00
CA PRO A 20 45.05 -1.12 15.41
C PRO A 20 46.04 -2.07 14.74
N GLU A 21 45.85 -3.37 14.99
CA GLU A 21 46.58 -4.49 14.39
C GLU A 21 46.18 -4.66 12.90
N PRO A 22 47.12 -4.98 11.99
CA PRO A 22 46.83 -5.06 10.56
C PRO A 22 46.01 -6.30 10.18
N ALA A 23 45.06 -6.11 9.26
CA ALA A 23 44.17 -7.15 8.74
C ALA A 23 44.92 -8.28 8.00
N PRO A 24 44.44 -9.54 8.08
CA PRO A 24 45.00 -10.65 7.32
C PRO A 24 44.69 -10.53 5.82
N ALA A 25 45.72 -10.79 5.00
CA ALA A 25 45.71 -10.70 3.56
C ALA A 25 44.72 -11.69 2.89
N ALA A 26 44.06 -11.20 1.84
CA ALA A 26 43.16 -11.95 0.99
C ALA A 26 43.86 -13.12 0.27
N ALA A 27 43.21 -14.28 0.29
CA ALA A 27 43.57 -15.45 -0.53
C ALA A 27 43.31 -15.17 -2.02
N PRO A 28 44.13 -15.73 -2.95
CA PRO A 28 44.01 -15.46 -4.38
C PRO A 28 42.80 -16.16 -5.00
N ALA A 29 42.19 -15.48 -5.98
CA ALA A 29 41.11 -15.99 -6.82
C ALA A 29 41.57 -17.17 -7.70
N PRO A 30 40.71 -18.16 -8.00
CA PRO A 30 41.04 -19.21 -8.95
C PRO A 30 40.98 -18.69 -10.40
N GLU A 31 42.03 -19.01 -11.17
CA GLU A 31 42.15 -18.79 -12.61
C GLU A 31 41.12 -19.61 -13.43
N PRO A 32 40.72 -19.15 -14.63
CA PRO A 32 39.69 -19.78 -15.44
C PRO A 32 40.25 -20.94 -16.28
N ALA A 33 39.55 -22.08 -16.25
CA ALA A 33 39.83 -23.23 -17.12
C ALA A 33 39.31 -22.98 -18.56
N PRO A 34 39.97 -23.57 -19.59
CA PRO A 34 39.84 -23.14 -20.99
C PRO A 34 38.57 -23.64 -21.69
N ALA A 35 38.16 -22.85 -22.69
CA ALA A 35 37.07 -23.09 -23.60
C ALA A 35 37.23 -24.39 -24.42
N ALA A 36 36.20 -25.22 -24.42
CA ALA A 36 36.00 -26.30 -25.38
C ALA A 36 34.86 -25.92 -26.35
N ALA A 37 35.18 -25.89 -27.64
CA ALA A 37 34.23 -25.76 -28.74
C ALA A 37 33.84 -27.17 -29.27
N PRO A 38 32.88 -27.27 -30.20
CA PRO A 38 31.54 -27.79 -29.97
C PRO A 38 31.39 -29.27 -30.37
N ALA A 39 30.67 -30.05 -29.57
CA ALA A 39 30.30 -31.42 -29.92
C ALA A 39 28.82 -31.48 -30.34
N ALA A 40 28.65 -31.81 -31.62
CA ALA A 40 27.56 -32.52 -32.28
C ALA A 40 26.15 -32.51 -31.64
N GLU A 41 25.24 -31.86 -32.36
CA GLU A 41 23.79 -31.99 -32.34
C GLU A 41 23.32 -33.46 -32.44
N PRO A 42 22.54 -33.99 -31.48
CA PRO A 42 21.80 -35.21 -31.67
C PRO A 42 20.46 -34.90 -32.35
N ALA A 43 20.21 -35.62 -33.45
CA ALA A 43 18.98 -35.69 -34.21
C ALA A 43 17.73 -35.94 -33.32
N PRO A 44 16.54 -35.47 -33.77
CA PRO A 44 15.33 -35.42 -32.95
C PRO A 44 14.84 -36.82 -32.56
N ALA A 45 14.66 -37.03 -31.26
CA ALA A 45 14.00 -38.20 -30.72
C ALA A 45 12.53 -38.23 -31.15
N ALA A 46 12.13 -39.40 -31.68
CA ALA A 46 10.80 -39.70 -32.17
C ALA A 46 9.72 -39.47 -31.09
N ALA A 47 8.64 -38.81 -31.52
CA ALA A 47 7.41 -38.68 -30.76
C ALA A 47 6.83 -40.07 -30.42
N PRO A 48 6.42 -40.33 -29.17
CA PRO A 48 5.62 -41.50 -28.84
C PRO A 48 4.26 -41.41 -29.54
N ALA A 49 3.91 -42.49 -30.23
CA ALA A 49 2.62 -42.67 -30.88
C ALA A 49 1.48 -42.51 -29.87
N ALA A 50 0.48 -41.72 -30.27
CA ALA A 50 -0.78 -41.57 -29.54
C ALA A 50 -1.52 -42.91 -29.47
N GLU A 51 -1.74 -43.40 -28.24
CA GLU A 51 -2.73 -44.44 -27.98
C GLU A 51 -4.15 -43.92 -28.27
N PRO A 52 -5.03 -44.76 -28.84
CA PRO A 52 -6.38 -44.35 -29.21
C PRO A 52 -7.20 -44.01 -27.95
N ALA A 53 -7.79 -42.81 -27.97
CA ALA A 53 -8.70 -42.32 -26.96
C ALA A 53 -9.90 -43.28 -26.78
N SER A 54 -10.04 -43.76 -25.54
CA SER A 54 -11.24 -44.45 -25.06
C SER A 54 -12.48 -43.55 -25.25
N ALA A 55 -13.50 -44.10 -25.90
CA ALA A 55 -14.79 -43.46 -26.10
C ALA A 55 -15.48 -43.15 -24.74
N PRO A 56 -16.17 -42.01 -24.61
CA PRO A 56 -16.87 -41.68 -23.38
C PRO A 56 -18.04 -42.65 -23.16
N ALA A 57 -18.09 -43.26 -21.98
CA ALA A 57 -19.20 -44.09 -21.54
C ALA A 57 -20.50 -43.25 -21.44
N PRO A 58 -21.69 -43.84 -21.70
CA PRO A 58 -22.95 -43.12 -21.67
C PRO A 58 -23.21 -42.51 -20.29
N ALA A 59 -23.56 -41.22 -20.27
CA ALA A 59 -23.99 -40.53 -19.06
C ALA A 59 -25.22 -41.23 -18.46
N ALA A 60 -25.12 -41.61 -17.19
CA ALA A 60 -26.28 -42.05 -16.41
C ALA A 60 -27.31 -40.91 -16.33
N PRO A 61 -28.62 -41.21 -16.40
CA PRO A 61 -29.65 -40.18 -16.37
C PRO A 61 -29.56 -39.38 -15.07
N ALA A 62 -29.58 -38.04 -15.20
CA ALA A 62 -29.66 -37.13 -14.08
C ALA A 62 -30.91 -37.45 -13.26
N GLY A 63 -30.71 -37.79 -11.98
CA GLY A 63 -31.80 -37.96 -11.04
C GLY A 63 -32.62 -36.66 -10.91
N PRO A 64 -33.92 -36.75 -10.58
CA PRO A 64 -34.77 -35.58 -10.45
C PRO A 64 -34.20 -34.60 -9.42
N ALA A 65 -34.22 -33.31 -9.78
CA ALA A 65 -33.82 -32.22 -8.89
C ALA A 65 -34.57 -32.32 -7.55
N PRO A 66 -33.92 -32.05 -6.40
CA PRO A 66 -34.58 -32.17 -5.11
C PRO A 66 -35.73 -31.16 -5.04
N THR A 67 -36.95 -31.68 -4.88
CA THR A 67 -38.13 -30.90 -4.55
C THR A 67 -37.89 -30.18 -3.21
N PRO A 68 -38.11 -28.85 -3.10
CA PRO A 68 -37.95 -28.17 -1.84
C PRO A 68 -38.92 -28.77 -0.82
N ALA A 69 -38.36 -29.26 0.30
CA ALA A 69 -39.14 -29.78 1.40
C ALA A 69 -40.03 -28.66 1.98
N PRO A 70 -41.27 -28.96 2.42
CA PRO A 70 -42.13 -27.97 3.04
C PRO A 70 -41.49 -27.49 4.35
N VAL A 71 -41.20 -26.19 4.41
CA VAL A 71 -40.66 -25.52 5.60
C VAL A 71 -41.64 -25.68 6.76
N SER A 72 -41.32 -26.61 7.64
CA SER A 72 -41.99 -26.81 8.93
C SER A 72 -41.24 -25.98 9.95
N GLY A 73 -41.84 -24.88 10.39
CA GLY A 73 -41.28 -23.94 11.37
C GLY A 73 -40.53 -22.78 10.72
N GLU A 74 -41.00 -21.56 10.97
CA GLU A 74 -40.27 -20.33 10.66
C GLU A 74 -38.93 -20.34 11.39
N SER A 75 -37.88 -20.81 10.73
CA SER A 75 -36.52 -20.60 11.21
C SER A 75 -36.27 -19.09 11.17
N ALA A 76 -35.98 -18.48 12.33
CA ALA A 76 -35.63 -17.07 12.46
C ALA A 76 -34.29 -16.70 11.77
N THR A 77 -33.75 -17.58 10.93
CA THR A 77 -32.45 -17.44 10.27
C THR A 77 -32.61 -17.55 8.76
N THR A 78 -32.11 -16.54 8.06
CA THR A 78 -31.98 -16.53 6.60
C THR A 78 -30.54 -16.81 6.23
N THR A 79 -30.31 -17.82 5.39
CA THR A 79 -28.99 -18.08 4.79
C THR A 79 -28.84 -17.28 3.51
N VAL A 80 -27.79 -16.45 3.41
CA VAL A 80 -27.50 -15.67 2.21
C VAL A 80 -26.25 -16.25 1.53
N PRO A 81 -26.36 -16.83 0.32
CA PRO A 81 -25.19 -17.38 -0.38
C PRO A 81 -24.24 -16.27 -0.83
N PHE A 82 -22.93 -16.55 -0.83
CA PHE A 82 -21.94 -15.60 -1.34
C PHE A 82 -22.05 -15.42 -2.86
N SER A 83 -21.99 -14.15 -3.29
CA SER A 83 -21.70 -13.84 -4.69
C SER A 83 -20.29 -14.31 -5.09
N ASN A 84 -20.03 -14.43 -6.39
CA ASN A 84 -18.70 -14.83 -6.87
C ASN A 84 -17.59 -13.85 -6.42
N ILE A 85 -17.87 -12.55 -6.46
CA ILE A 85 -16.94 -11.50 -5.98
C ILE A 85 -16.67 -11.71 -4.49
N ARG A 86 -17.71 -11.93 -3.68
CA ARG A 86 -17.59 -12.14 -2.24
C ARG A 86 -16.77 -13.38 -1.90
N ARG A 87 -17.04 -14.50 -2.57
CA ARG A 87 -16.30 -15.76 -2.38
C ARG A 87 -14.80 -15.59 -2.70
N ARG A 88 -14.46 -15.03 -3.87
CA ARG A 88 -13.06 -14.78 -4.26
C ARG A 88 -12.35 -13.82 -3.30
N THR A 89 -13.05 -12.77 -2.87
CA THR A 89 -12.50 -11.81 -1.88
C THR A 89 -12.21 -12.52 -0.57
N ALA A 90 -13.12 -13.35 -0.07
CA ALA A 90 -12.94 -14.09 1.17
C ALA A 90 -11.71 -15.02 1.11
N GLU A 91 -11.60 -15.83 0.06
CA GLU A 91 -10.45 -16.71 -0.17
C GLU A 91 -9.13 -15.91 -0.24
N HIS A 92 -9.12 -14.79 -0.96
CA HIS A 92 -7.94 -13.96 -1.14
C HIS A 92 -7.50 -13.28 0.18
N MET A 93 -8.43 -12.74 0.96
CA MET A 93 -8.14 -12.07 2.22
C MET A 93 -7.65 -13.05 3.29
N VAL A 94 -8.24 -14.25 3.38
CA VAL A 94 -7.76 -15.31 4.29
C VAL A 94 -6.34 -15.72 3.91
N ARG A 95 -6.06 -15.94 2.62
CA ARG A 95 -4.70 -16.23 2.14
C ARG A 95 -3.72 -15.11 2.49
N SER A 96 -4.11 -13.84 2.32
CA SER A 96 -3.25 -12.71 2.66
C SER A 96 -2.86 -12.69 4.13
N LYS A 97 -3.82 -12.91 5.04
CA LYS A 97 -3.56 -13.02 6.48
C LYS A 97 -2.66 -14.20 6.84
N ALA A 98 -2.85 -15.34 6.21
CA ALA A 98 -2.00 -16.51 6.43
C ALA A 98 -0.58 -16.33 5.86
N THR A 99 -0.41 -15.50 4.82
CA THR A 99 0.86 -15.30 4.14
C THR A 99 1.71 -14.23 4.81
N SER A 100 1.14 -13.07 5.11
CA SER A 100 1.89 -11.88 5.55
C SER A 100 1.92 -11.75 7.07
N ALA A 101 3.08 -11.46 7.64
CA ALA A 101 3.23 -11.16 9.07
C ALA A 101 2.75 -9.71 9.34
N HIS A 102 1.43 -9.53 9.38
CA HIS A 102 0.82 -8.19 9.44
C HIS A 102 1.20 -7.44 10.71
N VAL A 103 1.72 -6.23 10.53
CA VAL A 103 1.86 -5.21 11.56
C VAL A 103 1.13 -3.95 11.12
N TYR A 104 0.71 -3.16 12.11
CA TYR A 104 -0.01 -1.92 11.90
C TYR A 104 0.75 -0.75 12.51
N THR A 105 0.83 0.33 11.78
CA THR A 105 1.39 1.61 12.24
C THR A 105 0.48 2.72 11.77
N SER A 106 0.24 3.73 12.60
CA SER A 106 -0.63 4.84 12.27
C SER A 106 -0.01 6.17 12.68
N VAL A 107 -0.40 7.22 11.98
CA VAL A 107 -0.01 8.59 12.30
C VAL A 107 -1.21 9.52 12.13
N GLU A 108 -1.36 10.46 13.06
CA GLU A 108 -2.28 11.59 12.91
C GLU A 108 -1.66 12.63 11.99
N VAL A 109 -2.46 13.23 11.11
CA VAL A 109 -2.00 14.17 10.07
C VAL A 109 -2.87 15.41 10.08
N ASP A 110 -2.23 16.57 10.13
CA ASP A 110 -2.90 17.86 9.90
C ASP A 110 -3.07 18.12 8.39
N PHE A 111 -4.32 18.02 7.92
CA PHE A 111 -4.74 18.30 6.54
C PHE A 111 -5.11 19.76 6.30
N GLU A 112 -4.89 20.68 7.24
CA GLU A 112 -5.35 22.06 7.13
C GLU A 112 -4.83 22.78 5.88
N ARG A 113 -3.59 22.54 5.46
CA ARG A 113 -3.07 23.14 4.21
C ARG A 113 -3.80 22.60 2.98
N VAL A 114 -4.07 21.29 2.95
CA VAL A 114 -4.92 20.67 1.91
C VAL A 114 -6.33 21.25 1.95
N ALA A 115 -6.90 21.44 3.15
CA ALA A 115 -8.25 21.98 3.33
C ALA A 115 -8.37 23.39 2.74
N ARG A 116 -7.40 24.28 3.00
CA ARG A 116 -7.37 25.64 2.46
C ARG A 116 -7.33 25.66 0.93
N VAL A 117 -6.50 24.81 0.33
CA VAL A 117 -6.44 24.67 -1.14
C VAL A 117 -7.77 24.16 -1.68
N ARG A 118 -8.37 23.16 -1.03
CA ARG A 118 -9.69 22.65 -1.43
C ARG A 118 -10.77 23.72 -1.32
N GLU A 119 -10.83 24.47 -0.22
CA GLU A 119 -11.81 25.54 -0.01
C GLU A 119 -11.67 26.66 -1.06
N ALA A 120 -10.44 27.06 -1.38
CA ALA A 120 -10.17 28.09 -2.38
C ALA A 120 -10.48 27.65 -3.82
N HIS A 121 -10.18 26.39 -4.17
CA HIS A 121 -10.19 25.93 -5.58
C HIS A 121 -11.32 24.99 -5.95
N GLN A 122 -12.08 24.43 -4.99
CA GLN A 122 -13.08 23.39 -5.28
C GLN A 122 -14.14 23.81 -6.30
N ALA A 123 -14.53 25.09 -6.33
CA ALA A 123 -15.57 25.58 -7.23
C ALA A 123 -15.08 25.57 -8.68
N VAL A 124 -13.94 26.21 -8.93
CA VAL A 124 -13.27 26.24 -10.23
C VAL A 124 -12.90 24.83 -10.69
N TRP A 125 -12.37 24.02 -9.78
CA TRP A 125 -12.09 22.61 -10.05
C TRP A 125 -13.34 21.86 -10.52
N LYS A 126 -14.46 21.99 -9.81
CA LYS A 126 -15.69 21.27 -10.14
C LYS A 126 -16.27 21.72 -11.48
N GLU A 127 -16.17 23.00 -11.80
CA GLU A 127 -16.56 23.55 -13.10
C GLU A 127 -15.69 22.98 -14.23
N ARG A 128 -14.36 22.95 -14.04
CA ARG A 128 -13.39 22.47 -15.03
C ARG A 128 -13.43 20.95 -15.23
N GLU A 129 -13.47 20.19 -14.13
CA GLU A 129 -13.27 18.73 -14.12
C GLU A 129 -14.58 17.94 -14.08
N GLY A 130 -15.69 18.56 -13.67
CA GLY A 130 -17.00 17.91 -13.53
C GLY A 130 -17.16 17.05 -12.27
N PHE A 131 -16.18 17.03 -11.36
CA PHE A 131 -16.25 16.31 -10.08
C PHE A 131 -15.54 17.08 -8.96
N SER A 132 -15.85 16.76 -7.70
CA SER A 132 -15.28 17.48 -6.54
C SER A 132 -13.81 17.14 -6.29
N LEU A 133 -13.03 18.15 -5.87
CA LEU A 133 -11.67 17.96 -5.38
C LEU A 133 -11.70 17.29 -3.99
N THR A 134 -11.32 16.01 -3.92
CA THR A 134 -11.37 15.19 -2.69
C THR A 134 -10.00 15.12 -2.00
N TRP A 135 -9.93 14.57 -0.78
CA TRP A 135 -8.68 14.41 -0.02
C TRP A 135 -7.73 13.36 -0.59
N LEU A 136 -8.30 12.29 -1.16
CA LEU A 136 -7.55 11.09 -1.56
C LEU A 136 -6.44 11.36 -2.59
N PRO A 137 -6.63 12.19 -3.65
CA PRO A 137 -5.55 12.51 -4.59
C PRO A 137 -4.33 13.17 -3.95
N PHE A 138 -4.51 13.97 -2.89
CA PHE A 138 -3.38 14.58 -2.17
C PHE A 138 -2.55 13.52 -1.44
N VAL A 139 -3.20 12.56 -0.79
CA VAL A 139 -2.53 11.43 -0.12
C VAL A 139 -1.83 10.54 -1.15
N ALA A 140 -2.49 10.24 -2.27
CA ALA A 140 -1.92 9.44 -3.35
C ALA A 140 -0.67 10.10 -3.97
N ARG A 141 -0.70 11.44 -4.18
CA ARG A 141 0.47 12.18 -4.67
C ARG A 141 1.60 12.21 -3.65
N ALA A 142 1.31 12.45 -2.37
CA ALA A 142 2.31 12.38 -1.29
C ALA A 142 2.94 10.98 -1.18
N PHE A 143 2.13 9.92 -1.30
CA PHE A 143 2.62 8.53 -1.37
C PHE A 143 3.59 8.33 -2.55
N CYS A 144 3.21 8.80 -3.75
CA CYS A 144 4.01 8.64 -4.95
C CYS A 144 5.38 9.35 -4.89
N ASP A 145 5.52 10.38 -4.06
CA ASP A 145 6.82 11.02 -3.82
C ASP A 145 7.57 10.35 -2.66
N ALA A 146 6.87 9.91 -1.62
CA ALA A 146 7.50 9.26 -0.47
C ALA A 146 8.09 7.89 -0.83
N VAL A 147 7.50 7.17 -1.78
CA VAL A 147 7.95 5.82 -2.17
C VAL A 147 9.38 5.81 -2.73
N ASP A 148 9.87 6.92 -3.28
CA ASP A 148 11.24 7.03 -3.82
C ASP A 148 12.30 6.94 -2.72
N ASP A 149 12.02 7.54 -1.55
CA ASP A 149 12.87 7.45 -0.37
C ASP A 149 12.69 6.09 0.34
N PHE A 150 11.58 5.40 0.09
CA PHE A 150 11.18 4.18 0.79
C PHE A 150 10.77 3.04 -0.16
N PRO A 151 11.63 2.58 -1.09
CA PRO A 151 11.24 1.65 -2.16
C PRO A 151 10.75 0.28 -1.67
N HIS A 152 11.18 -0.19 -0.50
CA HIS A 152 10.74 -1.48 0.06
C HIS A 152 9.23 -1.56 0.36
N VAL A 153 8.53 -0.43 0.50
CA VAL A 153 7.06 -0.45 0.65
C VAL A 153 6.34 -0.85 -0.64
N ASN A 154 7.01 -0.71 -1.79
CA ASN A 154 6.50 -1.06 -3.11
C ASN A 154 7.15 -2.35 -3.62
N ALA A 155 6.95 -3.44 -2.88
CA ALA A 155 7.61 -4.72 -3.12
C ALA A 155 6.67 -5.92 -2.99
N SER A 156 7.18 -7.10 -3.33
CA SER A 156 6.61 -8.42 -3.00
C SER A 156 7.67 -9.31 -2.35
N VAL A 157 7.26 -10.24 -1.50
CA VAL A 157 8.16 -11.27 -0.95
C VAL A 157 8.04 -12.52 -1.81
N GLU A 158 9.16 -12.98 -2.38
CA GLU A 158 9.25 -14.17 -3.23
C GLU A 158 10.35 -15.10 -2.70
N GLY A 159 9.94 -16.23 -2.13
CA GLY A 159 10.87 -17.13 -1.43
C GLY A 159 11.56 -16.43 -0.26
N GLU A 160 12.88 -16.33 -0.32
CA GLU A 160 13.73 -15.64 0.66
C GLU A 160 14.17 -14.24 0.19
N SER A 161 13.53 -13.69 -0.85
CA SER A 161 13.92 -12.41 -1.46
C SER A 161 12.79 -11.39 -1.44
N LEU A 162 13.18 -10.12 -1.29
CA LEU A 162 12.30 -8.98 -1.48
C LEU A 162 12.43 -8.47 -2.92
N VAL A 163 11.35 -8.54 -3.69
CA VAL A 163 11.28 -8.06 -5.06
C VAL A 163 10.72 -6.64 -5.06
N VAL A 164 11.63 -5.67 -5.09
CA VAL A 164 11.32 -4.24 -5.11
C VAL A 164 10.92 -3.79 -6.51
N ARG A 165 9.83 -3.04 -6.63
CA ARG A 165 9.33 -2.50 -7.91
C ARG A 165 9.54 -0.99 -7.95
N HIS A 166 10.16 -0.50 -9.02
CA HIS A 166 10.39 0.94 -9.20
C HIS A 166 9.22 1.64 -9.90
N ASP A 167 8.46 0.90 -10.70
CA ASP A 167 7.18 1.36 -11.23
C ASP A 167 6.13 1.33 -10.12
N VAL A 168 5.37 2.42 -10.00
CA VAL A 168 4.29 2.54 -9.02
C VAL A 168 2.96 2.35 -9.74
N HIS A 169 2.31 1.23 -9.46
CA HIS A 169 0.96 0.95 -9.94
C HIS A 169 0.01 0.96 -8.74
N LEU A 170 -0.65 2.10 -8.54
CA LEU A 170 -1.38 2.38 -7.31
C LEU A 170 -2.81 1.86 -7.41
N ALA A 171 -3.11 0.78 -6.71
CA ALA A 171 -4.46 0.25 -6.60
C ALA A 171 -5.28 1.09 -5.61
N ILE A 172 -6.49 1.46 -6.00
CA ILE A 172 -7.41 2.22 -5.15
C ILE A 172 -8.64 1.37 -4.88
N ALA A 173 -8.92 1.09 -3.62
CA ALA A 173 -10.11 0.32 -3.25
C ALA A 173 -11.39 1.12 -3.53
N VAL A 174 -12.30 0.51 -4.29
CA VAL A 174 -13.60 1.06 -4.64
C VAL A 174 -14.69 0.12 -4.13
N ASP A 175 -15.55 0.65 -3.26
CA ASP A 175 -16.79 -0.02 -2.86
C ASP A 175 -17.77 -0.10 -4.04
N LEU A 176 -18.38 -1.27 -4.20
CA LEU A 176 -19.38 -1.56 -5.22
C LEU A 176 -20.79 -1.48 -4.62
N ASP A 177 -21.09 -0.37 -3.97
CA ASP A 177 -22.37 -0.10 -3.29
C ASP A 177 -22.74 -1.22 -2.31
N PHE A 178 -21.78 -1.57 -1.45
CA PHE A 178 -21.84 -2.67 -0.46
C PHE A 178 -21.97 -4.09 -1.05
N GLN A 179 -21.97 -4.25 -2.37
CA GLN A 179 -22.04 -5.57 -3.03
C GLN A 179 -20.68 -6.27 -3.13
N GLY A 180 -19.60 -5.57 -2.78
CA GLY A 180 -18.25 -6.06 -2.88
C GLY A 180 -17.25 -4.91 -2.92
N LEU A 181 -15.98 -5.25 -3.06
CA LEU A 181 -14.90 -4.30 -3.18
C LEU A 181 -13.99 -4.76 -4.32
N ILE A 182 -13.52 -3.80 -5.12
CA ILE A 182 -12.54 -4.03 -6.18
C ILE A 182 -11.49 -2.94 -6.12
N ALA A 183 -10.25 -3.26 -6.48
CA ALA A 183 -9.13 -2.33 -6.40
C ALA A 183 -8.54 -2.08 -7.79
N PRO A 184 -9.17 -1.21 -8.61
CA PRO A 184 -8.59 -0.81 -9.88
C PRO A 184 -7.28 -0.04 -9.71
N VAL A 185 -6.44 -0.05 -10.74
CA VAL A 185 -5.03 0.36 -10.68
C VAL A 185 -4.79 1.62 -11.51
N VAL A 186 -4.36 2.68 -10.84
CA VAL A 186 -3.74 3.85 -11.47
C VAL A 186 -2.32 3.47 -11.86
N ARG A 187 -2.08 3.18 -13.15
CA ARG A 187 -0.75 2.78 -13.65
C ARG A 187 0.22 3.96 -13.63
N ASN A 188 1.51 3.69 -13.47
CA ASN A 188 2.58 4.70 -13.46
C ASN A 188 2.21 5.95 -12.63
N ALA A 189 1.64 5.74 -11.44
CA ALA A 189 1.12 6.81 -10.60
C ALA A 189 2.22 7.79 -10.16
N ARG A 190 3.47 7.30 -10.06
CA ARG A 190 4.67 8.10 -9.78
C ARG A 190 4.79 9.30 -10.72
N ASP A 191 4.57 9.08 -12.02
CA ASP A 191 4.79 10.06 -13.09
C ASP A 191 3.64 11.08 -13.24
N LYS A 192 2.58 10.92 -12.43
CA LYS A 192 1.35 11.71 -12.56
C LYS A 192 1.27 12.79 -11.49
N ARG A 193 0.95 14.01 -11.91
CA ARG A 193 0.59 15.09 -10.98
C ARG A 193 -0.80 14.85 -10.38
N LEU A 194 -1.10 15.60 -9.32
CA LEU A 194 -2.34 15.44 -8.54
C LEU A 194 -3.59 15.44 -9.44
N ALA A 195 -3.66 16.35 -10.42
CA ALA A 195 -4.82 16.44 -11.29
C ALA A 195 -5.05 15.17 -12.14
N ALA A 196 -3.99 14.61 -12.70
CA ALA A 196 -4.05 13.36 -13.46
C ALA A 196 -4.45 12.18 -12.57
N ILE A 197 -3.87 12.08 -11.37
CA ILE A 197 -4.26 11.06 -10.37
C ILE A 197 -5.74 11.18 -10.03
N ALA A 198 -6.23 12.40 -9.75
CA ALA A 198 -7.63 12.64 -9.39
C ALA A 198 -8.61 12.19 -10.49
N ARG A 199 -8.31 12.53 -11.75
CA ARG A 199 -9.12 12.13 -12.91
C ARG A 199 -9.18 10.62 -13.06
N GLU A 200 -8.05 9.94 -12.97
CA GLU A 200 -8.00 8.48 -13.13
C GLU A 200 -8.67 7.74 -11.99
N ILE A 201 -8.49 8.19 -10.75
CA ILE A 201 -9.22 7.63 -9.60
C ILE A 201 -10.73 7.77 -9.83
N ARG A 202 -11.18 8.94 -10.31
CA ARG A 202 -12.60 9.19 -10.58
C ARG A 202 -13.14 8.27 -11.68
N ASP A 203 -12.44 8.20 -12.81
CA ASP A 203 -12.81 7.35 -13.95
C ASP A 203 -12.89 5.87 -13.55
N LEU A 204 -11.82 5.34 -12.95
CA LEU A 204 -11.76 3.95 -12.50
C LEU A 204 -12.85 3.64 -11.46
N ALA A 205 -13.13 4.55 -10.53
CA ALA A 205 -14.20 4.36 -9.56
C ALA A 205 -15.59 4.39 -10.19
N GLN A 206 -15.81 5.20 -11.24
CA GLN A 206 -17.07 5.19 -11.98
C GLN A 206 -17.23 3.87 -12.76
N ARG A 207 -16.19 3.45 -13.48
CA ARG A 207 -16.20 2.20 -14.25
C ARG A 207 -16.25 0.95 -13.38
N ALA A 208 -15.70 0.99 -12.18
CA ALA A 208 -15.86 -0.07 -11.19
C ALA A 208 -17.33 -0.30 -10.85
N ARG A 209 -18.05 0.77 -10.50
CA ARG A 209 -19.48 0.71 -10.13
C ARG A 209 -20.36 0.29 -11.31
N THR A 210 -20.04 0.75 -12.52
CA THR A 210 -20.78 0.39 -13.74
C THR A 210 -20.33 -0.93 -14.37
N LYS A 211 -19.37 -1.65 -13.75
CA LYS A 211 -18.82 -2.95 -14.23
C LYS A 211 -18.16 -2.87 -15.62
N GLN A 212 -17.48 -1.76 -15.88
CA GLN A 212 -16.81 -1.44 -17.16
C GLN A 212 -15.27 -1.41 -17.01
N LEU A 213 -14.73 -2.08 -15.99
CA LEU A 213 -13.31 -2.29 -15.85
C LEU A 213 -12.86 -3.45 -16.74
N SER A 214 -11.74 -3.25 -17.43
CA SER A 214 -11.03 -4.33 -18.10
C SER A 214 -10.21 -5.16 -17.08
N PRO A 215 -9.85 -6.41 -17.43
CA PRO A 215 -8.99 -7.24 -16.57
C PRO A 215 -7.65 -6.57 -16.24
N ASP A 216 -7.04 -5.87 -17.19
CA ASP A 216 -5.74 -5.22 -17.01
C ASP A 216 -5.81 -4.04 -16.04
N GLU A 217 -6.99 -3.49 -15.77
CA GLU A 217 -7.16 -2.37 -14.84
C GLU A 217 -7.33 -2.83 -13.40
N VAL A 218 -7.46 -4.13 -13.15
CA VAL A 218 -7.60 -4.69 -11.79
C VAL A 218 -6.39 -5.56 -11.40
N LEU A 219 -5.44 -5.75 -12.31
CA LEU A 219 -4.26 -6.58 -12.13
C LEU A 219 -2.98 -5.74 -12.10
N GLY A 220 -1.97 -6.25 -11.39
CA GLY A 220 -0.61 -5.69 -11.40
C GLY A 220 -0.43 -4.43 -10.55
N GLY A 221 -1.34 -4.15 -9.60
CA GLY A 221 -1.08 -3.13 -8.59
C GLY A 221 0.11 -3.51 -7.71
N THR A 222 0.98 -2.56 -7.40
CA THR A 222 2.20 -2.76 -6.59
C THR A 222 2.05 -2.22 -5.17
N PHE A 223 1.11 -1.30 -4.95
CA PHE A 223 0.69 -0.81 -3.64
C PHE A 223 -0.82 -0.53 -3.66
N THR A 224 -1.49 -0.60 -2.50
CA THR A 224 -2.92 -0.31 -2.39
C THR A 224 -3.19 0.83 -1.42
N ILE A 225 -4.09 1.74 -1.79
CA ILE A 225 -4.75 2.66 -0.85
C ILE A 225 -6.22 2.27 -0.72
N THR A 226 -6.70 2.18 0.51
CA THR A 226 -8.12 2.05 0.83
C THR A 226 -8.63 3.30 1.53
N ASN A 227 -9.85 3.74 1.22
CA ASN A 227 -10.41 4.99 1.72
C ASN A 227 -11.80 4.77 2.35
N PRO A 228 -11.85 4.30 3.60
CA PRO A 228 -13.10 4.21 4.37
C PRO A 228 -13.57 5.55 4.95
N GLY A 229 -12.79 6.63 4.84
CA GLY A 229 -13.12 7.95 5.37
C GLY A 229 -14.50 8.52 5.00
N PRO A 230 -15.04 8.32 3.78
CA PRO A 230 -16.41 8.75 3.44
C PRO A 230 -17.51 8.12 4.32
N TYR A 231 -17.22 6.99 4.98
CA TYR A 231 -18.15 6.30 5.87
C TYR A 231 -17.97 6.67 7.36
N GLY A 232 -17.13 7.67 7.67
CA GLY A 232 -16.93 8.13 9.04
C GLY A 232 -15.99 7.26 9.86
N SER A 233 -15.14 6.45 9.22
CA SER A 233 -14.15 5.60 9.92
C SER A 233 -13.14 6.45 10.69
N PHE A 234 -12.78 5.99 11.90
CA PHE A 234 -11.77 6.64 12.74
C PHE A 234 -10.36 6.08 12.48
N LEU A 235 -10.21 4.77 12.58
CA LEU A 235 -8.99 4.02 12.32
C LEU A 235 -9.38 2.69 11.68
N THR A 236 -8.89 2.45 10.47
CA THR A 236 -9.06 1.17 9.81
C THR A 236 -7.73 0.41 9.79
N LEU A 237 -7.79 -0.88 10.08
CA LEU A 237 -6.66 -1.81 10.01
C LEU A 237 -6.79 -2.64 8.72
N PRO A 238 -6.30 -2.14 7.57
CA PRO A 238 -6.50 -2.82 6.29
C PRO A 238 -5.80 -4.18 6.23
N ILE A 239 -6.27 -5.06 5.34
CA ILE A 239 -5.61 -6.33 5.02
C ILE A 239 -4.80 -6.13 3.75
N ILE A 240 -3.54 -6.56 3.76
CA ILE A 240 -2.62 -6.41 2.63
C ILE A 240 -3.20 -7.12 1.40
N ASN A 241 -3.08 -6.50 0.22
CA ASN A 241 -3.53 -7.07 -1.04
C ASN A 241 -2.39 -7.89 -1.67
N GLN A 242 -2.27 -9.17 -1.32
CA GLN A 242 -1.18 -10.03 -1.79
C GLN A 242 -1.10 -10.07 -3.33
N PRO A 243 0.09 -10.01 -3.95
CA PRO A 243 1.42 -10.24 -3.34
C PRO A 243 2.12 -8.97 -2.83
N GLN A 244 1.43 -7.83 -2.72
CA GLN A 244 2.01 -6.61 -2.16
C GLN A 244 2.44 -6.82 -0.71
N VAL A 245 3.35 -5.97 -0.22
CA VAL A 245 3.82 -6.02 1.18
C VAL A 245 3.19 -4.98 2.09
N ALA A 246 2.39 -4.05 1.54
CA ALA A 246 1.79 -2.97 2.32
C ALA A 246 0.50 -2.41 1.71
N ILE A 247 -0.34 -1.82 2.56
CA ILE A 247 -1.57 -1.12 2.20
C ILE A 247 -1.79 0.06 3.14
N LEU A 248 -2.15 1.22 2.58
CA LEU A 248 -2.45 2.44 3.32
C LEU A 248 -3.96 2.64 3.44
N SER A 249 -4.45 2.91 4.65
CA SER A 249 -5.80 3.40 4.90
C SER A 249 -5.79 4.92 5.05
N THR A 250 -6.76 5.57 4.39
CA THR A 250 -7.12 6.97 4.63
C THR A 250 -8.48 7.04 5.31
N ASP A 251 -8.48 7.36 6.60
CA ASP A 251 -9.70 7.47 7.40
C ASP A 251 -10.26 8.90 7.38
N THR A 252 -11.30 9.18 8.19
CA THR A 252 -12.05 10.44 8.13
C THR A 252 -11.19 11.65 8.49
N VAL A 253 -11.17 12.65 7.61
CA VAL A 253 -10.66 13.99 7.92
C VAL A 253 -11.80 14.82 8.53
N ARG A 254 -11.61 15.32 9.76
CA ARG A 254 -12.61 16.14 10.47
C ARG A 254 -11.96 17.28 11.23
N LYS A 255 -12.74 18.30 11.60
CA LYS A 255 -12.26 19.41 12.43
C LYS A 255 -11.98 18.91 13.86
N GLN A 256 -10.79 19.17 14.38
CA GLN A 256 -10.37 18.84 15.75
C GLN A 256 -9.61 20.02 16.38
N PRO A 257 -9.75 20.26 17.70
CA PRO A 257 -8.86 21.15 18.42
C PRO A 257 -7.48 20.49 18.55
N VAL A 258 -6.43 21.20 18.14
CA VAL A 258 -5.04 20.77 18.27
C VAL A 258 -4.18 21.91 18.81
N VAL A 259 -3.10 21.55 19.50
CA VAL A 259 -2.08 22.51 19.93
C VAL A 259 -1.11 22.73 18.78
N VAL A 260 -0.90 23.99 18.41
CA VAL A 260 0.05 24.40 17.38
C VAL A 260 0.89 25.57 17.88
N GLU A 261 2.06 25.75 17.30
CA GLU A 261 2.88 26.92 17.57
C GLU A 261 2.23 28.16 16.93
N GLY A 262 2.01 29.19 17.76
CA GLY A 262 1.49 30.49 17.35
C GLY A 262 2.58 31.41 16.77
N PRO A 263 2.18 32.56 16.18
CA PRO A 263 3.13 33.51 15.59
C PRO A 263 4.20 34.03 16.56
N ASP A 264 3.88 34.07 17.86
CA ASP A 264 4.78 34.55 18.91
C ASP A 264 5.67 33.42 19.50
N GLY A 265 5.67 32.22 18.90
CA GLY A 265 6.43 31.05 19.35
C GLY A 265 5.82 30.31 20.56
N GLY A 266 4.64 30.72 21.02
CA GLY A 266 3.91 30.06 22.11
C GLY A 266 2.84 29.09 21.61
N ASP A 267 2.46 28.14 22.45
CA ASP A 267 1.40 27.17 22.13
C ASP A 267 0.00 27.83 22.09
N VAL A 268 -0.76 27.57 21.03
CA VAL A 268 -2.16 27.98 20.89
C VAL A 268 -3.04 26.80 20.49
N ILE A 269 -4.30 26.82 20.94
CA ILE A 269 -5.30 25.85 20.50
C ILE A 269 -5.93 26.37 19.20
N ALA A 270 -5.79 25.60 18.12
CA ALA A 270 -6.40 25.88 16.83
C ALA A 270 -7.35 24.75 16.41
N ILE A 271 -8.40 25.09 15.66
CA ILE A 271 -9.25 24.08 15.00
C ILE A 271 -8.62 23.77 13.65
N ARG A 272 -8.22 22.52 13.43
CA ARG A 272 -7.59 22.04 12.18
C ARG A 272 -8.37 20.88 11.59
N HIS A 273 -8.25 20.68 10.28
CA HIS A 273 -8.72 19.46 9.63
C HIS A 273 -7.71 18.35 9.90
N VAL A 274 -8.08 17.38 10.74
CA VAL A 274 -7.19 16.31 11.17
C VAL A 274 -7.74 14.98 10.68
N GLY A 275 -6.85 14.12 10.19
CA GLY A 275 -7.16 12.76 9.75
C GLY A 275 -6.12 11.76 10.21
N LEU A 276 -6.43 10.48 10.08
CA LEU A 276 -5.52 9.40 10.42
C LEU A 276 -5.10 8.65 9.14
N LEU A 277 -3.80 8.39 9.03
CA LEU A 277 -3.24 7.47 8.07
C LEU A 277 -2.78 6.21 8.79
N ALA A 278 -3.21 5.04 8.33
CA ALA A 278 -2.82 3.76 8.90
C ALA A 278 -2.22 2.83 7.85
N LEU A 279 -0.98 2.39 8.06
CA LEU A 279 -0.28 1.44 7.22
C LEU A 279 -0.38 0.05 7.84
N ALA A 280 -0.91 -0.91 7.08
CA ALA A 280 -0.64 -2.32 7.32
C ALA A 280 0.53 -2.75 6.46
N TRP A 281 1.49 -3.47 7.04
CA TRP A 281 2.70 -3.90 6.35
C TRP A 281 3.13 -5.30 6.80
N ASP A 282 3.84 -5.99 5.92
CA ASP A 282 4.36 -7.33 6.13
C ASP A 282 5.72 -7.28 6.82
N HIS A 283 5.80 -7.74 8.06
CA HIS A 283 7.03 -7.72 8.85
C HIS A 283 8.14 -8.60 8.27
N ARG A 284 7.83 -9.46 7.30
CA ARG A 284 8.84 -10.21 6.53
C ARG A 284 9.61 -9.32 5.55
N ALA A 285 9.05 -8.19 5.14
CA ALA A 285 9.60 -7.34 4.09
C ALA A 285 10.50 -6.20 4.62
N PHE A 286 10.12 -5.59 5.74
CA PHE A 286 10.86 -4.51 6.39
C PHE A 286 10.39 -4.36 7.84
N ASP A 287 11.02 -3.46 8.60
CA ASP A 287 10.81 -3.28 10.05
C ASP A 287 10.04 -2.02 10.43
N GLY A 288 9.64 -1.93 11.70
CA GLY A 288 8.80 -0.86 12.22
C GLY A 288 9.39 0.55 12.08
N ALA A 289 10.70 0.72 12.23
CA ALA A 289 11.34 2.02 12.04
C ALA A 289 11.19 2.53 10.60
N TYR A 290 11.32 1.63 9.62
CA TYR A 290 11.15 1.94 8.20
C TYR A 290 9.69 2.31 7.88
N ALA A 291 8.74 1.53 8.40
CA ALA A 291 7.30 1.79 8.24
C ALA A 291 6.88 3.13 8.86
N ALA A 292 7.37 3.42 10.07
CA ALA A 292 7.07 4.67 10.78
C ALA A 292 7.69 5.89 10.07
N ALA A 293 8.94 5.78 9.60
CA ALA A 293 9.61 6.84 8.86
C ALA A 293 8.89 7.14 7.53
N PHE A 294 8.45 6.11 6.81
CA PHE A 294 7.66 6.26 5.58
C PHE A 294 6.32 6.97 5.83
N LEU A 295 5.54 6.54 6.84
CA LEU A 295 4.29 7.21 7.20
C LEU A 295 4.52 8.66 7.62
N ASN A 296 5.57 8.91 8.41
CA ASN A 296 5.93 10.26 8.83
C ASN A 296 6.35 11.15 7.64
N LYS A 297 7.01 10.59 6.62
CA LYS A 297 7.32 11.32 5.38
C LYS A 297 6.04 11.75 4.66
N ILE A 298 5.06 10.86 4.52
CA ILE A 298 3.75 11.19 3.92
C ILE A 298 3.05 12.29 4.74
N ARG A 299 3.03 12.14 6.08
CA ARG A 299 2.50 13.16 6.99
C ARG A 299 3.14 14.52 6.73
N GLN A 300 4.48 14.60 6.77
CA GLN A 300 5.20 15.86 6.56
C GLN A 300 4.88 16.47 5.20
N MET A 301 4.80 15.67 4.13
CA MET A 301 4.41 16.18 2.81
C MET A 301 3.00 16.78 2.83
N ILE A 302 2.03 16.11 3.43
CA ILE A 302 0.65 16.62 3.57
C ILE A 302 0.62 17.93 4.36
N GLU A 303 1.36 17.98 5.47
CA GLU A 303 1.38 19.12 6.40
C GLU A 303 2.15 20.33 5.87
N THR A 304 3.12 20.15 4.96
CA THR A 304 4.09 21.23 4.62
C THR A 304 4.19 21.56 3.14
N ARG A 305 3.74 20.70 2.24
CA ARG A 305 3.81 20.97 0.78
C ARG A 305 2.89 22.11 0.39
N ASP A 306 3.36 22.93 -0.55
CA ASP A 306 2.50 23.83 -1.29
C ASP A 306 1.63 23.03 -2.27
N TRP A 307 0.38 22.82 -1.87
CA TRP A 307 -0.58 22.00 -2.61
C TRP A 307 -1.28 22.77 -3.74
N GLU A 308 -1.17 24.10 -3.75
CA GLU A 308 -1.76 24.93 -4.81
C GLU A 308 -1.01 24.73 -6.13
N ALA A 309 0.32 24.65 -6.06
CA ALA A 309 1.19 24.36 -7.21
C ALA A 309 0.95 22.97 -7.86
N GLU A 310 0.28 22.04 -7.17
CA GLU A 310 -0.07 20.71 -7.72
C GLU A 310 -1.41 20.71 -8.48
N LEU A 311 -2.16 21.83 -8.48
CA LEU A 311 -3.42 21.97 -9.22
C LEU A 311 -3.26 22.50 -10.65
N GLU A 312 -2.08 23.02 -10.97
CA GLU A 312 -1.69 23.56 -12.28
C GLU A 312 -1.38 22.48 -13.32
#